data_AF-A0A7I7UHT3-F1
#
_entry.id   AF-A0A7I7UHT3-F1
#
_cell.length_a   1.000
_cell.length_b   1.000
_cell.length_c   1.000
_cell.angle_alpha   90.00
_cell.angle_beta   90.00
_cell.angle_gamma   90.00
#
_symmetry.space_group_name_H-M   'P 1'
#
loop_
_entity.id
_entity.type
_entity.pdbx_description
1 polymer ?
#
loop_
_entity_poly.entity_id
_entity_poly.type
_entity_poly.pdbx_seq_one_letter_code
_entity_poly.pdbx_strand_id
1 'polypeptide(L)' 'MDDDDFAVAVGAAAQHAVWSTEHPLTHHLAEDDPRREKYLREYHSSVGRQVLDAIAHLAAPSQCARRSGYRHR' A
#
# COMPACT_ATOMS: atom_id res chain seq x y z
N MET A 1 6.99 15.34 6.79
CA MET A 1 6.15 14.22 6.36
C MET A 1 5.85 13.42 7.59
N ASP A 2 4.58 13.32 7.95
CA ASP A 2 4.13 12.37 8.96
C ASP A 2 4.00 10.96 8.33
N ASP A 3 3.77 9.95 9.17
CA ASP A 3 3.62 8.56 8.72
C ASP A 3 2.41 8.37 7.79
N ASP A 4 1.38 9.22 7.93
CA ASP A 4 0.18 9.18 7.10
C ASP A 4 0.45 9.75 5.70
N ASP A 5 1.21 10.83 5.58
CA ASP A 5 1.65 11.41 4.32
C ASP A 5 2.58 10.43 3.57
N PHE A 6 3.43 9.70 4.30
CA PHE A 6 4.25 8.65 3.70
C PHE A 6 3.39 7.50 3.16
N ALA A 7 2.42 7.02 3.93
CA ALA A 7 1.46 6.02 3.46
C ALA A 7 0.69 6.50 2.23
N VAL A 8 0.24 7.76 2.19
CA VAL A 8 -0.41 8.35 1.02
C VAL A 8 0.52 8.31 -0.20
N ALA A 9 1.78 8.71 -0.07
CA ALA A 9 2.72 8.68 -1.19
C ALA A 9 2.97 7.24 -1.70
N VAL A 10 3.10 6.27 -0.79
CA VAL A 10 3.25 4.85 -1.13
C VAL A 10 2.01 4.33 -1.86
N GLY A 11 0.81 4.66 -1.37
CA GLY A 11 -0.44 4.24 -2.01
C GLY A 11 -0.64 4.83 -3.40
N ALA A 12 -0.29 6.11 -3.59
CA ALA A 12 -0.31 6.76 -4.89
C ALA A 12 0.66 6.10 -5.88
N ALA A 13 1.89 5.81 -5.43
CA ALA A 13 2.89 5.11 -6.25
C ALA A 13 2.47 3.68 -6.58
N ALA A 14 1.90 2.94 -5.61
CA ALA A 14 1.41 1.59 -5.80
C ALA A 14 0.26 1.54 -6.83
N GLN A 15 -0.70 2.47 -6.73
CA GLN A 15 -1.76 2.60 -7.71
C GLN A 15 -1.18 2.83 -9.12
N HIS A 16 -0.27 3.80 -9.27
CA HIS A 16 0.34 4.12 -10.55
C HIS A 16 1.11 2.94 -11.16
N ALA A 17 1.74 2.12 -10.31
CA ALA A 17 2.49 0.94 -10.75
C ALA A 17 1.59 -0.21 -11.24
N VAL A 18 0.39 -0.38 -10.69
CA VAL A 18 -0.52 -1.50 -11.01
C VAL A 18 -1.54 -1.13 -12.09
N TRP A 19 -2.09 0.09 -12.06
CA TRP A 19 -3.10 0.54 -13.03
C TRP A 19 -2.88 2.00 -13.45
N SER A 20 -2.75 2.23 -14.76
CA SER A 20 -2.69 3.58 -15.35
C SER A 20 -4.05 4.26 -15.49
N THR A 21 -5.15 3.55 -15.20
CA THR A 21 -6.51 4.07 -15.30
C THR A 21 -6.98 4.71 -13.99
N GLU A 22 -7.76 5.78 -14.12
CA GLU A 22 -8.35 6.51 -13.00
C GLU A 22 -9.16 5.63 -12.05
N HIS A 23 -9.14 5.98 -10.77
CA HIS A 23 -9.76 5.16 -9.73
C HIS A 23 -11.29 5.13 -9.89
N PRO A 24 -11.96 3.95 -9.83
CA PRO A 24 -13.41 3.87 -10.05
C PRO A 24 -14.24 4.69 -9.06
N LEU A 25 -13.76 4.89 -7.82
CA LEU A 25 -14.44 5.76 -6.85
C LEU A 25 -14.36 7.26 -7.18
N THR A 26 -13.38 7.70 -7.98
CA THR A 26 -13.29 9.10 -8.42
C THR A 26 -13.78 9.30 -9.84
N HIS A 27 -14.02 8.22 -10.59
CA HIS A 27 -14.47 8.29 -11.97
C HIS A 27 -15.85 8.97 -12.15
N HIS A 28 -16.68 8.97 -11.10
CA HIS A 28 -17.97 9.64 -11.09
C HIS A 28 -17.94 11.06 -10.50
N LEU A 29 -16.79 11.50 -9.98
CA LEU A 29 -16.61 12.85 -9.44
C LEU A 29 -15.97 13.73 -10.50
N ALA A 30 -16.43 14.98 -10.62
CA ALA A 30 -15.75 15.96 -11.44
C ALA A 30 -14.32 16.17 -10.92
N GLU A 31 -13.39 16.49 -11.82
CA GLU A 31 -11.96 16.65 -11.47
C GLU A 31 -11.73 17.74 -10.40
N ASP A 32 -12.61 18.75 -10.37
CA ASP A 32 -12.61 19.89 -9.46
C ASP A 32 -13.48 19.69 -8.21
N ASP A 33 -14.12 18.53 -8.03
CA ASP A 33 -14.92 18.27 -6.82
C ASP A 33 -13.97 18.18 -5.60
N PRO A 34 -14.14 19.04 -4.57
CA PRO A 34 -13.26 19.05 -3.40
C PRO A 34 -13.29 17.73 -2.61
N ARG A 35 -14.32 16.89 -2.80
CA ARG A 35 -14.39 15.57 -2.19
C ARG A 35 -13.42 14.58 -2.86
N ARG A 36 -13.06 14.79 -4.13
CA ARG A 36 -12.14 13.92 -4.88
C ARG A 36 -10.78 13.87 -4.21
N GLU A 37 -10.24 15.02 -3.80
CA GLU A 37 -8.97 15.10 -3.06
C GLU A 37 -9.03 14.32 -1.75
N LYS A 38 -10.10 14.51 -0.97
CA LYS A 38 -10.30 13.80 0.29
C LYS A 38 -10.36 12.29 0.08
N TYR A 39 -11.15 11.81 -0.87
CA TYR A 39 -11.28 10.39 -1.15
C TYR A 39 -9.98 9.77 -1.66
N LEU A 40 -9.25 10.46 -2.55
CA LEU A 40 -7.94 10.00 -3.01
C LEU A 40 -6.97 9.87 -1.85
N ARG A 41 -6.92 10.86 -0.95
CA ARG A 41 -6.05 10.81 0.22
C ARG A 41 -6.37 9.64 1.13
N GLU A 42 -7.64 9.42 1.46
CA GLU A 42 -8.08 8.29 2.30
C GLU A 42 -7.77 6.94 1.64
N TYR A 43 -8.01 6.83 0.33
CA TYR A 43 -7.71 5.63 -0.45
C TYR A 43 -6.21 5.33 -0.49
N HIS A 44 -5.39 6.31 -0.88
CA HIS A 44 -3.94 6.17 -0.95
C HIS A 44 -3.35 5.86 0.42
N SER A 45 -3.85 6.47 1.50
CA SER A 45 -3.43 6.13 2.86
C SER A 45 -3.72 4.66 3.19
N SER A 46 -4.93 4.17 2.87
CA SER A 46 -5.33 2.77 3.09
C SER A 46 -4.47 1.78 2.30
N VAL A 47 -4.25 2.04 1.00
CA VAL A 47 -3.40 1.19 0.14
C VAL A 47 -1.95 1.23 0.62
N GLY A 48 -1.44 2.42 0.96
CA GLY A 48 -0.08 2.58 1.45
C GLY A 48 0.19 1.75 2.70
N ARG A 49 -0.72 1.78 3.67
CA ARG A 49 -0.62 0.96 4.88
C ARG A 49 -0.59 -0.54 4.57
N GLN A 50 -1.46 -1.01 3.67
CA GLN A 50 -1.47 -2.41 3.23
C GLN A 50 -0.16 -2.82 2.55
N VAL A 51 0.42 -1.94 1.72
CA VAL A 51 1.72 -2.18 1.07
C VAL A 51 2.83 -2.26 2.10
N LEU A 52 2.87 -1.34 3.06
CA LEU A 52 3.87 -1.33 4.12
C LEU A 52 3.77 -2.57 5.01
N ASP A 53 2.56 -2.98 5.37
CA ASP A 53 2.32 -4.21 6.13
C ASP A 53 2.78 -5.46 5.35
N ALA A 54 2.52 -5.52 4.04
CA ALA A 54 2.98 -6.61 3.20
C ALA A 54 4.52 -6.65 3.11
N ILE A 55 5.18 -5.49 2.96
CA ILE A 55 6.64 -5.39 2.97
C ILE A 55 7.20 -5.85 4.32
N ALA A 56 6.60 -5.42 5.44
CA ALA A 56 7.01 -5.85 6.77
C ALA A 56 6.85 -7.37 6.96
N HIS A 57 5.77 -7.94 6.45
CA HIS A 57 5.51 -9.39 6.48
C HIS A 57 6.54 -10.18 5.66
N LEU A 58 6.96 -9.65 4.50
CA LEU A 58 7.99 -10.25 3.65
C LEU A 58 9.41 -10.08 4.21
N ALA A 59 9.67 -8.95 4.88
CA ALA A 59 10.95 -8.66 5.51
C ALA A 59 11.16 -9.42 6.82
N ALA A 60 10.08 -9.92 7.44
CA ALA A 60 10.18 -10.79 8.60
C ALA A 60 10.94 -12.08 8.21
N PRO A 61 11.94 -12.51 9.00
CA PRO A 61 12.69 -13.73 8.69
C PRO A 61 11.72 -14.90 8.61
N SER A 62 11.64 -15.50 7.42
CA SER A 62 10.74 -16.62 7.15
C SER A 62 10.89 -17.69 8.23
N GLN A 63 9.78 -18.09 8.85
CA GLN A 63 9.76 -19.23 9.79
C GLN A 63 10.22 -20.54 9.11
N CYS A 64 10.34 -20.56 7.78
CA CYS A 64 10.97 -21.63 7.01
C CYS A 64 12.45 -21.83 7.38
N ALA A 65 13.18 -20.81 7.83
CA ALA A 65 14.57 -20.96 8.27
C ALA A 65 14.71 -21.74 9.60
N ARG A 66 13.66 -21.85 10.42
CA ARG A 66 13.71 -22.54 11.72
C ARG A 66 13.47 -24.05 11.67
N ARG A 67 13.05 -24.63 10.53
CA ARG A 67 12.74 -26.07 10.41
C ARG A 67 13.77 -26.89 9.65
N SER A 68 14.90 -26.31 9.22
CA SER A 68 15.98 -27.03 8.53
C SER A 68 17.18 -27.38 9.43
N GLY A 69 17.07 -27.14 10.75
CA GLY A 69 18.23 -27.18 11.67
C GLY A 69 18.40 -28.43 12.55
N TYR A 70 17.67 -29.53 12.36
CA TYR A 70 17.88 -30.75 13.17
C TYR A 70 17.84 -32.03 12.34
N ARG A 71 18.96 -32.31 11.66
CA ARG A 71 19.40 -33.69 11.42
C ARG A 71 20.91 -33.68 11.14
N HIS A 72 21.71 -33.85 12.18
CA HIS A 72 23.05 -34.39 12.01
C HIS A 72 23.36 -35.36 13.16
N ARG A 73 23.64 -36.59 12.74
CA ARG A 73 24.20 -37.78 13.41
C ARG A 73 24.34 -37.80 14.93
#